data_AF-A0A560UXZ9-F1
#
_entry.id   AF-A0A560UXZ9-F1
#
_cell.length_a   1.000
_cell.length_b   1.000
_cell.length_c   1.000
_cell.angle_alpha   90.00
_cell.angle_beta   90.00
_cell.angle_gamma   90.00
#
_symmetry.space_group_name_H-M   'P 1'
#
loop_
_entity.id
_entity.type
_entity.pdbx_description
1 polymer ?
#
loop_
_entity_poly.entity_id
_entity_poly.type
_entity_poly.pdbx_seq_one_letter_code
_entity_poly.pdbx_strand_id
1 'polypeptide(L)'
;MSQSQVRQDAYVRITHDYALAAARALFAANPALRFCFLSGRGADPEERQRALYRRIKGRTERALGALAGKVYVFRPAYIRPTAISGPRQDIGRWLAPIGTVISWFGPGLSVDCEQLAACLLDVAKYGARETLFENLAIRNWGTPQANEARPGAAGGQRN
;
A
#
# COMPACT_ATOMS: atom_id res chain seq x y z
N MET A 1 8.63 -11.16 -1.30
CA MET A 1 10.07 -11.35 -1.58
C MET A 1 10.59 -10.20 -2.43
N SER A 2 11.83 -9.75 -2.21
CA SER A 2 12.44 -8.70 -3.05
C SER A 2 12.79 -9.25 -4.44
N GLN A 3 12.69 -8.43 -5.48
CA GLN A 3 13.09 -8.80 -6.85
C GLN A 3 14.57 -9.23 -6.94
N SER A 4 15.42 -8.80 -6.00
CA SER A 4 16.83 -9.15 -5.95
C SER A 4 17.13 -10.50 -5.29
N GLN A 5 16.12 -11.14 -4.68
CA GLN A 5 16.26 -12.38 -3.91
C GLN A 5 15.70 -13.60 -4.64
N VAL A 6 15.02 -13.40 -5.77
CA VAL A 6 14.35 -14.45 -6.51
C VAL A 6 14.57 -14.26 -8.01
N ARG A 7 14.43 -15.34 -8.78
CA ARG A 7 14.42 -15.26 -10.24
C ARG A 7 13.19 -14.47 -10.74
N GLN A 8 13.29 -13.91 -11.94
CA GLN A 8 12.23 -13.09 -12.53
C GLN A 8 10.88 -13.82 -12.60
N ASP A 9 10.87 -15.09 -13.01
CA ASP A 9 9.65 -15.91 -13.12
C ASP A 9 8.99 -16.13 -11.73
N ALA A 10 9.79 -16.40 -10.71
CA ALA A 10 9.32 -16.49 -9.34
C ALA A 10 8.78 -15.14 -8.84
N TYR A 11 9.45 -14.04 -9.19
CA TYR A 11 8.97 -12.70 -8.84
C TYR A 11 7.61 -12.38 -9.45
N VAL A 12 7.40 -12.70 -10.75
CA VAL A 12 6.10 -12.56 -11.41
C VAL A 12 5.05 -13.40 -10.72
N ARG A 13 5.32 -14.69 -10.51
CA ARG A 13 4.37 -15.63 -9.89
C ARG A 13 3.91 -15.16 -8.51
N ILE A 14 4.84 -14.72 -7.68
CA ILE A 14 4.56 -14.25 -6.32
C ILE A 14 3.79 -12.92 -6.33
N THR A 15 4.22 -11.97 -7.17
CA THR A 15 3.70 -10.59 -7.12
C THR A 15 2.43 -10.39 -7.92
N HIS A 16 2.21 -11.20 -8.96
CA HIS A 16 1.10 -11.09 -9.89
C HIS A 16 0.14 -12.26 -9.75
N ASP A 17 0.62 -13.48 -10.02
CA ASP A 17 -0.28 -14.63 -10.15
C ASP A 17 -0.94 -15.01 -8.81
N TYR A 18 -0.16 -15.07 -7.73
CA TYR A 18 -0.68 -15.34 -6.40
C TYR A 18 -1.60 -14.23 -5.89
N ALA A 19 -1.29 -12.96 -6.19
CA ALA A 19 -2.14 -11.84 -5.82
C ALA A 19 -3.51 -11.91 -6.51
N LEU A 20 -3.54 -12.19 -7.81
CA LEU A 20 -4.78 -12.33 -8.57
C LEU A 20 -5.57 -13.57 -8.15
N ALA A 21 -4.91 -14.70 -7.94
CA ALA A 21 -5.55 -15.92 -7.45
C ALA A 21 -6.21 -15.68 -6.08
N ALA A 22 -5.50 -15.03 -5.16
CA ALA A 22 -6.03 -14.67 -3.84
C ALA A 22 -7.24 -13.72 -3.95
N ALA A 23 -7.14 -12.64 -4.74
CA ALA A 23 -8.24 -11.70 -4.91
C ALA A 23 -9.49 -12.37 -5.49
N ARG A 24 -9.34 -13.22 -6.51
CA ARG A 24 -10.45 -13.98 -7.11
C ARG A 24 -11.09 -14.92 -6.11
N ALA A 25 -10.30 -15.69 -5.37
CA ALA A 25 -10.81 -16.61 -4.36
C ALA A 25 -11.56 -15.87 -3.24
N LEU A 26 -11.01 -14.75 -2.76
CA LEU A 26 -11.62 -13.94 -1.71
C LEU A 26 -12.94 -13.29 -2.17
N PHE A 27 -13.00 -12.73 -3.38
CA PHE A 27 -14.24 -12.15 -3.90
C PHE A 27 -15.30 -13.20 -4.23
N ALA A 28 -14.90 -14.40 -4.65
CA ALA A 28 -15.83 -15.51 -4.81
C ALA A 28 -16.45 -15.95 -3.47
N ALA A 29 -15.66 -15.94 -2.38
CA ALA A 29 -16.14 -16.28 -1.05
C ALA A 29 -16.98 -15.16 -0.42
N ASN A 30 -16.60 -13.90 -0.62
CA ASN A 30 -17.33 -12.74 -0.11
C ASN A 30 -17.11 -11.52 -1.01
N PRO A 31 -18.09 -11.17 -1.88
CA PRO A 31 -18.00 -10.03 -2.79
C PRO A 31 -17.89 -8.67 -2.09
N ALA A 32 -18.27 -8.58 -0.81
CA ALA A 32 -18.22 -7.34 -0.03
C ALA A 32 -16.83 -7.09 0.62
N LEU A 33 -15.90 -8.05 0.54
CA LEU A 33 -14.54 -7.87 1.05
C LEU A 33 -13.81 -6.72 0.34
N ARG A 34 -12.82 -6.18 1.06
CA ARG A 34 -11.87 -5.19 0.53
C ARG A 34 -10.52 -5.87 0.35
N PHE A 35 -10.00 -5.87 -0.87
CA PHE A 35 -8.68 -6.39 -1.17
C PHE A 35 -7.66 -5.25 -1.16
N CYS A 36 -6.77 -5.23 -0.18
CA CYS A 36 -5.72 -4.22 -0.06
C CYS A 36 -4.41 -4.76 -0.66
N PHE A 37 -3.99 -4.20 -1.78
CA PHE A 37 -2.78 -4.58 -2.49
C PHE A 37 -1.62 -3.61 -2.20
N LEU A 38 -0.54 -4.13 -1.65
CA LEU A 38 0.68 -3.37 -1.37
C LEU A 38 1.62 -3.35 -2.60
N SER A 39 1.56 -2.25 -3.34
CA SER A 39 2.40 -1.97 -4.49
C SER A 39 3.68 -1.22 -4.08
N GLY A 40 4.12 -0.23 -4.86
CA GLY A 40 5.27 0.61 -4.57
C GLY A 40 5.34 1.80 -5.50
N ARG A 41 5.96 2.89 -5.04
CA ARG A 41 6.10 4.13 -5.82
C ARG A 41 6.72 3.87 -7.18
N GLY A 42 6.09 4.44 -8.21
CA GLY A 42 6.50 4.30 -9.61
C GLY A 42 6.10 2.98 -10.25
N ALA A 43 5.21 2.19 -9.62
CA ALA A 43 4.51 1.12 -10.32
C ALA A 43 3.86 1.69 -11.59
N ASP A 44 4.08 1.00 -12.70
CA ASP A 44 3.72 1.46 -14.02
C ASP A 44 2.81 0.44 -14.66
N PRO A 45 1.48 0.67 -14.64
CA PRO A 45 0.52 -0.18 -15.29
C PRO A 45 0.90 -0.39 -16.75
N GLU A 46 1.34 0.63 -17.48
CA GLU A 46 1.65 0.56 -18.93
C GLU A 46 2.93 -0.21 -19.27
N GLU A 47 3.68 -0.65 -18.25
CA GLU A 47 4.89 -1.48 -18.38
C GLU A 47 6.02 -0.84 -19.22
N ARG A 48 6.02 0.48 -19.35
CA ARG A 48 7.02 1.29 -20.07
C ARG A 48 8.32 1.46 -19.26
N GLN A 49 8.26 1.32 -17.94
CA GLN A 49 9.43 1.44 -17.06
C GLN A 49 10.42 0.28 -17.21
N ARG A 50 11.73 0.57 -17.14
CA ARG A 50 12.79 -0.46 -17.23
C ARG A 50 12.84 -1.39 -16.01
N ALA A 51 12.50 -0.89 -14.82
CA ALA A 51 12.59 -1.65 -13.58
C ALA A 51 11.52 -2.75 -13.51
N LEU A 52 11.94 -4.00 -13.29
CA LEU A 52 11.03 -5.15 -13.22
C LEU A 52 9.91 -4.96 -12.20
N TYR A 53 10.22 -4.53 -10.97
CA TYR A 53 9.20 -4.30 -9.95
C TYR A 53 8.11 -3.32 -10.40
N ARG A 54 8.47 -2.25 -11.13
CA ARG A 54 7.53 -1.22 -11.57
C ARG A 54 6.51 -1.79 -12.54
N ARG A 55 6.99 -2.55 -13.53
CA ARG A 55 6.15 -3.21 -14.53
C ARG A 55 5.25 -4.27 -13.91
N ILE A 56 5.81 -5.18 -13.12
CA ILE A 56 5.05 -6.32 -12.57
C ILE A 56 4.01 -5.83 -11.57
N LYS A 57 4.37 -4.94 -10.63
CA LYS A 57 3.39 -4.38 -9.70
C LYS A 57 2.32 -3.56 -10.41
N GLY A 58 2.69 -2.75 -11.42
CA GLY A 58 1.72 -1.99 -12.22
C GLY A 58 0.77 -2.90 -13.02
N ARG A 59 1.29 -3.97 -13.62
CA ARG A 59 0.48 -5.02 -14.27
C ARG A 59 -0.52 -5.62 -13.28
N THR A 60 -0.06 -5.97 -12.07
CA THR A 60 -0.93 -6.51 -11.02
C THR A 60 -2.02 -5.52 -10.61
N GLU A 61 -1.68 -4.24 -10.43
CA GLU A 61 -2.66 -3.19 -10.11
C GLU A 61 -3.76 -3.09 -11.17
N ARG A 62 -3.39 -3.07 -12.46
CA ARG A 62 -4.35 -3.05 -13.56
C ARG A 62 -5.25 -4.28 -13.51
N ALA A 63 -4.64 -5.47 -13.38
CA ALA A 63 -5.38 -6.73 -13.40
C ALA A 63 -6.34 -6.87 -12.20
N LEU A 64 -5.94 -6.40 -11.03
CA LEU A 64 -6.80 -6.35 -9.84
C LEU A 64 -7.92 -5.33 -10.01
N GLY A 65 -7.64 -4.15 -10.57
CA GLY A 65 -8.64 -3.10 -10.84
C GLY A 65 -9.71 -3.50 -11.86
N ALA A 66 -9.45 -4.53 -12.67
CA ALA A 66 -10.43 -5.10 -13.60
C ALA A 66 -11.39 -6.12 -12.94
N LEU A 67 -11.18 -6.46 -11.66
CA LEU A 67 -12.09 -7.33 -10.92
C LEU A 67 -13.30 -6.53 -10.42
N ALA A 68 -14.47 -7.18 -10.30
CA ALA A 68 -15.70 -6.53 -9.83
C ALA A 68 -15.72 -6.19 -8.32
N GLY A 69 -14.68 -6.58 -7.57
CA GLY A 69 -14.59 -6.37 -6.12
C GLY A 69 -13.91 -5.05 -5.72
N LYS A 70 -13.99 -4.70 -4.43
CA LYS A 70 -13.37 -3.48 -3.89
C LYS A 70 -11.86 -3.67 -3.71
N VAL A 71 -11.07 -3.06 -4.58
CA VAL A 71 -9.59 -3.11 -4.52
C VAL A 71 -9.04 -1.75 -4.09
N TYR A 72 -8.12 -1.76 -3.13
CA TYR A 72 -7.35 -0.61 -2.68
C TYR A 72 -5.86 -0.86 -2.92
N VAL A 73 -5.16 0.08 -3.55
CA VAL A 73 -3.75 -0.03 -3.96
C VAL A 73 -2.92 0.97 -3.17
N PHE A 74 -1.81 0.53 -2.61
CA PHE A 74 -0.90 1.36 -1.81
C PHE A 74 0.47 1.41 -2.47
N ARG A 75 0.97 2.62 -2.76
CA ARG A 75 2.26 2.86 -3.42
C ARG A 75 3.21 3.63 -2.50
N PRO A 76 3.71 3.00 -1.42
CA PRO A 76 4.71 3.63 -0.57
C PRO A 76 6.03 3.84 -1.34
N ALA A 77 6.75 4.88 -0.95
CA ALA A 77 8.13 5.11 -1.35
C ALA A 77 9.08 4.30 -0.45
N TYR A 78 10.08 4.94 0.14
CA TYR A 78 10.94 4.27 1.12
C TYR A 78 10.19 4.04 2.44
N ILE A 79 10.08 2.79 2.88
CA ILE A 79 9.47 2.45 4.17
C ILE A 79 10.55 2.47 5.24
N ARG A 80 10.46 3.44 6.15
CA ARG A 80 11.42 3.58 7.26
C ARG A 80 11.25 2.40 8.22
N PRO A 81 12.33 1.67 8.52
CA PRO A 81 12.28 0.61 9.52
C PRO A 81 12.13 1.21 10.91
N THR A 82 11.61 0.40 11.81
CA THR A 82 11.28 0.77 13.19
C THR A 82 12.13 -0.07 14.12
N ALA A 83 12.24 0.29 15.40
CA ALA A 83 13.05 -0.46 16.37
C ALA A 83 12.62 -1.93 16.52
N ILE A 84 11.37 -2.26 16.15
CA ILE A 84 10.77 -3.59 16.22
C ILE A 84 10.94 -4.37 14.90
N SER A 85 11.37 -3.70 13.82
CA SER A 85 11.57 -4.35 12.52
C SER A 85 12.71 -5.38 12.62
N GLY A 86 12.39 -6.67 12.42
CA GLY A 86 13.39 -7.74 12.39
C GLY A 86 14.48 -7.53 11.34
N PRO A 87 15.61 -8.25 11.43
CA PRO A 87 16.75 -8.05 10.54
C PRO A 87 16.33 -8.20 9.07
N ARG A 88 16.51 -7.12 8.30
CA ARG A 88 16.31 -7.12 6.84
C ARG A 88 17.23 -8.16 6.20
N GLN A 89 16.63 -9.15 5.53
CA GLN A 89 17.35 -10.19 4.78
C GLN A 89 17.76 -9.75 3.36
N ASP A 90 17.47 -8.50 3.01
CA ASP A 90 17.81 -7.88 1.73
C ASP A 90 18.99 -6.90 1.88
N ILE A 91 19.57 -6.50 0.74
CA ILE A 91 20.69 -5.55 0.64
C ILE A 91 20.41 -4.20 1.35
N GLY A 92 19.14 -3.93 1.71
CA GLY A 92 18.71 -2.81 2.55
C GLY A 92 19.37 -2.75 3.93
N ARG A 93 19.95 -3.86 4.43
CA ARG A 93 20.79 -3.86 5.65
C ARG A 93 22.06 -3.01 5.52
N TRP A 94 22.63 -2.88 4.31
CA TRP A 94 23.81 -2.05 4.05
C TRP A 94 23.47 -0.62 3.62
N LEU A 95 22.19 -0.34 3.30
CA LEU A 95 21.72 0.97 2.86
C LEU A 95 20.99 1.75 3.97
N ALA A 96 21.10 1.33 5.24
CA ALA A 96 20.64 2.11 6.39
C ALA A 96 21.05 3.61 6.35
N PRO A 97 22.31 3.98 5.97
CA PRO A 97 22.66 5.41 5.82
C PRO A 97 21.95 6.12 4.66
N ILE A 98 21.42 5.39 3.67
CA ILE A 98 20.66 5.97 2.55
C ILE A 98 19.26 6.42 3.00
N GLY A 99 18.67 5.78 4.02
CA GLY A 99 17.38 6.19 4.57
C GLY A 99 17.39 7.62 5.12
N THR A 100 18.49 8.00 5.78
CA THR A 100 18.73 9.37 6.30
C THR A 100 18.88 10.39 5.17
N VAL A 101 19.62 10.01 4.11
CA VAL A 101 19.84 10.87 2.94
C VAL A 101 18.55 11.06 2.13
N ILE A 102 17.73 10.02 1.96
CA ILE A 102 16.43 10.09 1.26
C ILE A 102 15.42 10.98 2.01
N SER A 103 15.43 10.98 3.35
CA SER A 103 14.58 11.90 4.12
C SER A 103 14.98 13.38 3.98
N TRP A 104 16.21 13.65 3.54
CA TRP A 104 16.71 15.01 3.29
C TRP A 104 16.22 15.58 1.96
N PHE A 105 15.93 14.74 0.97
CA PHE A 105 15.41 15.15 -0.34
C PHE A 105 13.88 15.39 -0.36
N GLY A 106 13.22 15.35 0.80
CA GLY A 106 11.85 15.86 0.97
C GLY A 106 10.85 14.85 1.57
N PRO A 107 9.74 15.36 2.15
CA PRO A 107 8.77 14.58 2.92
C PRO A 107 8.00 13.53 2.10
N GLY A 108 7.98 13.64 0.76
CA GLY A 108 7.28 12.71 -0.14
C GLY A 108 8.04 11.44 -0.49
N LEU A 109 9.28 11.28 -0.02
CA LEU A 109 10.15 10.16 -0.42
C LEU A 109 10.21 9.01 0.59
N SER A 110 9.63 9.20 1.77
CA SER A 110 9.56 8.16 2.81
C SER A 110 8.24 8.16 3.57
N VAL A 111 7.91 7.00 4.13
CA VAL A 111 6.78 6.79 5.05
C VAL A 111 7.24 5.86 6.18
N ASP A 112 6.76 6.11 7.40
CA ASP A 112 7.01 5.23 8.54
C ASP A 112 6.21 3.93 8.43
N CYS A 113 6.77 2.82 8.90
CA CYS A 113 6.11 1.52 8.81
C CYS A 113 4.81 1.50 9.63
N GLU A 114 4.78 2.15 10.80
CA GLU A 114 3.58 2.30 11.63
C GLU A 114 2.49 3.07 10.89
N GLN A 115 2.86 4.19 10.25
CA GLN A 115 1.91 5.01 9.50
C GLN A 115 1.34 4.26 8.30
N LEU A 116 2.19 3.53 7.56
CA LEU A 116 1.74 2.66 6.48
C LEU A 116 0.80 1.55 7.00
N ALA A 117 1.15 0.91 8.13
CA ALA A 117 0.34 -0.15 8.72
C ALA A 117 -1.01 0.37 9.22
N ALA A 118 -1.04 1.53 9.88
CA ALA A 118 -2.26 2.19 10.34
C ALA A 118 -3.19 2.50 9.15
N CYS A 119 -2.64 3.11 8.09
CA CYS A 119 -3.38 3.40 6.86
C CYS A 119 -3.96 2.12 6.23
N LEU A 120 -3.16 1.06 6.08
CA LEU A 120 -3.62 -0.22 5.54
C LEU A 120 -4.75 -0.84 6.36
N LEU A 121 -4.61 -0.87 7.69
CA LEU A 121 -5.59 -1.47 8.59
C LEU A 121 -6.90 -0.67 8.63
N ASP A 122 -6.82 0.65 8.65
CA ASP A 122 -8.00 1.52 8.60
C ASP A 122 -8.78 1.33 7.31
N VAL A 123 -8.10 1.33 6.16
CA VAL A 123 -8.74 1.13 4.86
C VAL A 123 -9.31 -0.29 4.74
N ALA A 124 -8.62 -1.31 5.27
CA ALA A 124 -9.14 -2.67 5.27
C ALA A 124 -10.45 -2.79 6.08
N LYS A 125 -10.50 -2.16 7.27
CA LYS A 125 -11.65 -2.22 8.18
C LYS A 125 -12.81 -1.35 7.72
N TYR A 126 -12.54 -0.08 7.44
CA TYR A 126 -13.57 0.94 7.21
C TYR A 126 -13.75 1.28 5.73
N GLY A 127 -12.75 1.01 4.90
CA GLY A 127 -12.70 1.46 3.52
C GLY A 127 -12.25 2.91 3.42
N ALA A 128 -12.26 3.41 2.20
CA ALA A 128 -11.96 4.80 1.87
C ALA A 128 -12.65 5.19 0.57
N ARG A 129 -12.76 6.50 0.35
CA ARG A 129 -13.28 7.08 -0.91
C ARG A 129 -12.30 6.87 -2.06
N GLU A 130 -11.01 7.01 -1.78
CA GLU A 130 -9.94 6.78 -2.77
C GLU A 130 -9.52 5.31 -2.77
N THR A 131 -9.18 4.80 -3.95
CA THR A 131 -8.72 3.42 -4.15
C THR A 131 -7.22 3.32 -4.41
N LEU A 132 -6.52 4.46 -4.59
CA LEU A 132 -5.08 4.51 -4.84
C LEU A 132 -4.41 5.47 -3.86
N PHE A 133 -3.52 4.95 -3.02
CA PHE A 133 -2.78 5.70 -2.02
C PHE A 133 -1.32 5.84 -2.42
N GLU A 134 -0.95 7.01 -2.92
CA GLU A 134 0.46 7.38 -3.14
C GLU A 134 1.15 7.72 -1.80
N ASN A 135 2.49 7.76 -1.79
CA ASN A 135 3.27 7.93 -0.55
C ASN A 135 2.83 9.11 0.32
N LEU A 136 2.51 10.26 -0.27
CA LEU A 136 2.05 11.44 0.47
C LEU A 136 0.69 11.24 1.13
N ALA A 137 -0.25 10.56 0.45
CA ALA A 137 -1.56 10.25 1.02
C ALA A 137 -1.44 9.29 2.22
N ILE A 138 -0.56 8.29 2.10
CA ILE A 138 -0.28 7.35 3.21
C ILE A 138 0.36 8.11 4.39
N ARG A 139 1.36 8.96 4.12
CA ARG A 139 2.06 9.74 5.13
C ARG A 139 1.14 10.70 5.88
N ASN A 140 0.22 11.34 5.17
CA ASN A 140 -0.73 12.30 5.72
C ASN A 140 -2.04 11.63 6.16
N TRP A 141 -2.08 10.29 6.24
CA TRP A 141 -3.29 9.57 6.61
C TRP A 141 -3.66 9.87 8.07
N GLY A 142 -4.73 10.64 8.25
CA GLY A 142 -5.45 10.74 9.51
C GLY A 142 -6.54 9.67 9.54
N THR A 143 -6.76 9.07 10.71
CA THR A 143 -7.82 8.07 10.92
C THR A 143 -9.15 8.59 10.38
N PRO A 144 -9.94 7.79 9.64
CA PRO A 144 -11.23 8.22 9.08
C PRO A 144 -12.18 8.88 10.11
N GLN A 145 -12.08 8.49 11.37
CA GLN A 145 -12.86 9.04 12.49
C GLN A 145 -12.54 10.52 12.83
N ALA A 146 -11.41 11.07 12.39
CA ALA A 146 -11.09 12.49 12.57
C ALA A 146 -11.81 13.40 11.56
N ASN A 147 -12.26 12.86 10.42
CA ASN A 147 -13.03 13.59 9.41
C ASN A 147 -14.54 13.34 9.51
N GLU A 148 -14.99 12.49 10.42
CA GLU A 148 -16.39 12.29 10.79
C GLU A 148 -16.73 12.96 12.13
N ALA A 149 -16.24 14.18 12.36
CA ALA A 149 -16.75 15.02 13.43
C ALA A 149 -18.23 15.39 13.17
N ARG A 150 -19.13 14.50 13.65
CA ARG A 150 -20.54 14.68 14.06
C ARG A 150 -21.51 15.41 13.09
N PRO A 151 -22.42 14.65 12.45
CA PRO A 151 -23.83 15.02 12.42
C PRO A 151 -24.52 14.35 13.62
N GLY A 152 -24.67 15.08 14.74
CA GLY A 152 -25.37 14.51 15.91
C GLY A 152 -25.29 15.22 17.26
N ALA A 153 -24.82 16.48 17.33
CA ALA A 153 -24.99 17.31 18.53
C ALA A 153 -25.93 18.48 18.21
N ALA A 154 -27.17 18.15 17.81
CA ALA A 154 -28.24 19.13 17.72
C ALA A 154 -28.97 19.21 19.07
N GLY A 155 -28.90 20.39 19.68
CA GLY A 155 -30.00 21.02 20.42
C GLY A 155 -30.66 20.22 21.55
N GLY A 156 -30.02 20.15 22.71
CA GLY A 156 -30.75 20.02 23.97
C GLY A 156 -31.24 21.39 24.42
N GLN A 157 -32.41 21.83 23.95
CA GLN A 157 -33.14 22.95 24.55
C GLN A 157 -33.50 22.60 26.00
N ARG A 158 -33.14 23.49 26.91
CA ARG A 158 -33.72 23.56 28.25
C ARG A 158 -35.09 24.22 28.11
N ASN A 159 -36.14 23.53 28.53
CA ASN A 159 -37.35 24.13 29.06
C ASN A 159 -37.48 23.68 30.52
#